data_AF-A0A7X7BUK6-F1
#
_entry.id   AF-A0A7X7BUK6-F1
#
_cell.length_a   1.000
_cell.length_b   1.000
_cell.length_c   1.000
_cell.angle_alpha   90.00
_cell.angle_beta   90.00
_cell.angle_gamma   90.00
#
_symmetry.space_group_name_H-M   'P 1'
#
loop_
_entity.id
_entity.type
_entity.pdbx_description
1 polymer ?
#
loop_
_entity_poly.entity_id
_entity_poly.type
_entity_poly.pdbx_seq_one_letter_code
_entity_poly.pdbx_strand_id
1 'polypeptide(L)'
;MKHTYFNIGQHLIFNNIYYQIFSISHEEIILKEVGNLQELKLALNEAERLLRLGTIKFIEEGSILTDEGRVFSLISESQREEVLRRYEYVKAAQKEYPWPQRVGLEELIVRVANNIDDCSPPSSLTLYRWWKKWEESGHQLNSLENKHDGKKGYRKYKETIGDIFYEVVNEIYLTKERQSKQEVYFSLISRIKHYNHVMKTTIESPSRATVYR
;
A
#
# COMPACT_ATOMS: atom_id res chain seq x y z
N MET A 1 -19.20 19.95 28.56
CA MET A 1 -19.63 19.17 27.38
C MET A 1 -18.51 18.18 27.08
N LYS A 2 -18.79 16.87 26.97
CA LYS A 2 -17.73 15.88 26.71
C LYS A 2 -17.29 16.02 25.25
N HIS A 3 -16.04 16.44 25.03
CA HIS A 3 -15.40 16.43 23.70
C HIS A 3 -14.99 14.99 23.39
N THR A 4 -15.97 14.14 23.05
CA THR A 4 -15.83 12.67 23.00
C THR A 4 -15.27 12.12 21.69
N TYR A 5 -14.57 12.93 20.89
CA TYR A 5 -14.08 12.51 19.58
C TYR A 5 -12.63 12.01 19.60
N PHE A 6 -11.77 12.65 20.39
CA PHE A 6 -10.34 12.35 20.46
C PHE A 6 -10.03 11.52 21.71
N ASN A 7 -9.33 10.40 21.55
CA ASN A 7 -8.84 9.54 22.60
C ASN A 7 -7.34 9.29 22.43
N ILE A 8 -6.61 9.25 23.54
CA ILE A 8 -5.19 8.89 23.52
C ILE A 8 -5.03 7.51 22.89
N GLY A 9 -4.03 7.37 22.02
CA GLY A 9 -3.75 6.15 21.27
C GLY A 9 -4.48 6.03 19.94
N GLN A 10 -5.50 6.86 19.67
CA GLN A 10 -6.17 6.88 18.36
C GLN A 10 -5.22 7.29 17.25
N HIS A 11 -5.43 6.70 16.08
CA HIS A 11 -4.71 7.04 14.87
C HIS A 11 -5.56 7.90 13.94
N LEU A 12 -4.91 8.86 13.31
CA LEU A 12 -5.54 9.75 12.35
C LEU A 12 -4.58 10.10 11.21
N ILE A 13 -5.14 10.57 10.10
CA ILE A 13 -4.37 11.14 9.00
C ILE A 13 -4.63 12.64 8.93
N PHE A 14 -3.57 13.42 8.71
CA PHE A 14 -3.63 14.87 8.51
C PHE A 14 -2.56 15.28 7.51
N ASN A 15 -2.93 16.02 6.45
CA ASN A 15 -2.03 16.38 5.35
C ASN A 15 -1.25 15.19 4.76
N ASN A 16 -1.90 14.03 4.66
CA ASN A 16 -1.31 12.77 4.20
C ASN A 16 -0.19 12.20 5.10
N ILE A 17 -0.05 12.71 6.33
CA ILE A 17 0.86 12.21 7.35
C ILE A 17 0.05 11.46 8.41
N TYR A 18 0.57 10.32 8.83
CA TYR A 18 -0.04 9.47 9.85
C TYR A 18 0.39 9.94 11.23
N TYR A 19 -0.58 10.15 12.11
CA TYR A 19 -0.34 10.53 13.48
C TYR A 19 -1.03 9.59 14.44
N GLN A 20 -0.43 9.44 15.62
CA GLN A 20 -1.06 8.89 16.81
C GLN A 20 -1.29 10.01 17.81
N ILE A 21 -2.47 10.05 18.44
CA ILE A 21 -2.73 10.97 19.54
C ILE A 21 -1.93 10.50 20.75
N PHE A 22 -0.88 11.24 21.07
CA PHE A 22 0.03 10.92 22.16
C PHE A 22 -0.48 11.45 23.50
N SER A 23 -0.99 12.69 23.51
CA SER A 23 -1.59 13.27 24.69
C SER A 23 -2.72 14.24 24.33
N ILE A 24 -3.64 14.41 25.28
CA ILE A 24 -4.77 15.33 25.18
C ILE A 24 -4.79 16.15 26.48
N SER A 25 -4.81 17.47 26.35
CA SER A 25 -5.04 18.40 27.44
C SER A 25 -6.41 19.08 27.28
N HIS A 26 -6.73 20.05 28.14
CA HIS A 26 -7.99 20.79 28.04
C HIS A 26 -8.05 21.72 26.81
N GLU A 27 -6.90 22.17 26.30
CA GLU A 27 -6.83 23.16 25.23
C GLU A 27 -6.10 22.65 23.98
N GLU A 28 -5.32 21.57 24.08
CA GLU A 28 -4.47 21.10 22.99
C GLU A 28 -4.47 19.55 22.87
N ILE A 29 -4.19 19.08 21.65
CA ILE A 29 -3.86 17.69 21.36
C ILE A 29 -2.43 17.62 20.82
N ILE A 30 -1.67 16.64 21.29
CA ILE A 30 -0.33 16.34 20.78
C ILE A 30 -0.42 15.09 19.92
N LEU A 31 -0.05 15.27 18.66
CA LEU A 31 -0.01 14.24 17.64
C LEU A 31 1.45 13.85 17.40
N LYS A 32 1.78 12.57 17.52
CA LYS A 32 3.10 12.05 17.19
C LYS A 32 3.07 11.40 15.82
N GLU A 33 3.95 11.81 14.92
CA GLU A 33 4.05 11.22 13.59
C GLU A 33 4.40 9.72 13.70
N VAL A 34 3.70 8.88 12.97
CA VAL A 34 3.94 7.44 12.98
C VAL A 34 5.15 7.14 12.07
N GLY A 35 6.32 6.89 12.69
CA GLY A 35 7.57 6.62 11.98
C GLY A 35 8.62 7.72 12.11
N ASN A 36 8.29 8.83 12.75
CA ASN A 36 9.23 9.88 13.13
C ASN A 36 9.00 10.26 14.61
N LEU A 37 9.91 11.02 15.21
CA LEU A 37 9.75 11.58 16.55
C LEU A 37 9.16 13.00 16.52
N GLN A 38 8.67 13.45 15.36
CA GLN A 38 8.05 14.77 15.24
C GLN A 38 6.68 14.80 15.92
N GLU A 39 6.48 15.87 16.70
CA GLU A 39 5.24 16.17 17.38
C GLU A 39 4.57 17.38 16.73
N LEU A 40 3.28 17.23 16.44
CA LEU A 40 2.42 18.30 15.99
C LEU A 40 1.45 18.64 17.13
N LYS A 41 1.47 19.89 17.57
CA LYS A 41 0.53 20.41 18.56
C LYS A 41 -0.60 21.15 17.86
N LEU A 42 -1.84 20.79 18.16
CA LEU A 42 -3.03 21.44 17.64
C LEU A 42 -3.90 21.88 18.81
N ALA A 43 -4.46 23.08 18.73
CA ALA A 43 -5.50 23.49 19.65
C ALA A 43 -6.75 22.60 19.45
N LEU A 44 -7.43 22.24 20.54
CA LEU A 44 -8.54 21.28 20.51
C LEU A 44 -9.69 21.76 19.60
N ASN A 45 -9.99 23.05 19.64
CA ASN A 45 -10.98 23.70 18.78
C ASN A 45 -10.63 23.59 17.28
N GLU A 46 -9.34 23.72 16.96
CA GLU A 46 -8.83 23.62 15.61
C GLU A 46 -8.86 22.16 15.13
N ALA A 47 -8.47 21.21 15.97
CA ALA A 47 -8.58 19.79 15.65
C ALA A 47 -10.04 19.36 15.38
N GLU A 48 -10.99 19.84 16.18
CA GLU A 48 -12.41 19.61 15.94
C GLU A 48 -12.89 20.23 14.63
N ARG A 49 -12.43 21.45 14.31
CA ARG A 49 -12.74 22.12 13.05
C ARG A 49 -12.22 21.31 11.87
N LEU A 50 -10.96 20.88 11.91
CA LEU A 50 -10.32 20.08 10.88
C LEU A 50 -10.98 18.71 10.70
N LEU A 51 -11.45 18.09 11.78
CA LEU A 51 -12.24 16.85 11.74
C LEU A 51 -13.58 17.08 11.04
N ARG A 52 -14.31 18.15 11.40
CA ARG A 52 -15.61 18.49 10.76
C ARG A 52 -15.46 18.81 9.27
N LEU A 53 -14.34 19.42 8.89
CA LEU A 53 -14.01 19.71 7.49
C LEU A 53 -13.50 18.47 6.72
N GLY A 54 -13.28 17.35 7.39
CA GLY A 54 -12.76 16.11 6.80
C GLY A 54 -11.28 16.17 6.42
N THR A 55 -10.55 17.20 6.87
CA THR A 55 -9.10 17.34 6.68
C THR A 55 -8.33 16.40 7.60
N ILE A 56 -8.85 16.19 8.82
CA ILE A 56 -8.44 15.10 9.70
C ILE A 56 -9.44 13.97 9.56
N LYS A 57 -8.93 12.74 9.43
CA LYS A 57 -9.77 11.53 9.42
C LYS A 57 -9.23 10.52 10.42
N PHE A 58 -10.10 10.03 11.30
CA PHE A 58 -9.76 8.91 12.18
C PHE A 58 -9.64 7.62 11.39
N ILE A 59 -8.77 6.74 11.88
CA ILE A 59 -8.62 5.39 11.40
C ILE A 59 -9.38 4.51 12.41
N GLU A 60 -10.50 3.90 12.03
CA GLU A 60 -11.25 3.06 12.98
C GLU A 60 -10.55 1.72 13.18
N GLU A 61 -10.51 1.25 14.43
CA GLU A 61 -10.08 -0.11 14.75
C GLU A 61 -11.09 -1.11 14.19
N GLY A 62 -10.75 -1.71 13.04
CA GLY A 62 -11.52 -2.78 12.42
C GLY A 62 -12.13 -2.44 11.05
N SER A 63 -12.20 -1.17 10.63
CA SER A 63 -12.55 -0.80 9.25
C SER A 63 -11.31 -0.78 8.35
N ILE A 64 -10.55 -1.89 8.40
CA ILE A 64 -9.48 -2.22 7.47
C ILE A 64 -10.10 -2.74 6.16
N LEU A 65 -11.01 -2.03 5.50
CA LEU A 65 -11.51 -2.44 4.17
C LEU A 65 -11.86 -1.24 3.25
N THR A 66 -10.89 -0.98 2.35
CA THR A 66 -11.01 -0.50 0.94
C THR A 66 -11.52 0.94 0.74
N ASP A 67 -10.72 1.89 0.25
CA ASP A 67 -9.97 1.85 -1.03
C ASP A 67 -8.53 2.42 -0.90
N GLU A 68 -7.58 1.72 -1.51
CA GLU A 68 -6.16 2.08 -1.76
C GLU A 68 -5.20 2.41 -0.57
N GLY A 69 -5.63 2.29 0.68
CA GLY A 69 -4.79 2.42 1.89
C GLY A 69 -4.18 1.11 2.42
N ARG A 70 -3.85 0.16 1.54
CA ARG A 70 -3.31 -1.15 1.99
C ARG A 70 -1.85 -1.02 2.44
N VAL A 71 -1.68 -1.12 3.77
CA VAL A 71 -0.61 -1.83 4.49
C VAL A 71 0.67 -1.06 4.83
N PHE A 72 0.63 -0.18 5.82
CA PHE A 72 1.84 0.12 6.61
C PHE A 72 1.96 -0.74 7.89
N SER A 73 0.88 -1.41 8.29
CA SER A 73 0.80 -2.22 9.52
C SER A 73 0.94 -3.74 9.33
N LEU A 74 0.90 -4.28 8.10
CA LEU A 74 1.16 -5.71 7.82
C LEU A 74 2.53 -5.95 7.14
N ILE A 75 3.30 -4.90 6.89
CA ILE A 75 4.69 -5.04 6.45
C ILE A 75 5.58 -5.31 7.67
N SER A 76 6.59 -6.16 7.53
CA SER A 76 7.54 -6.42 8.62
C SER A 76 8.22 -5.12 9.04
N GLU A 77 8.72 -5.05 10.27
CA GLU A 77 9.47 -3.88 10.77
C GLU A 77 10.61 -3.48 9.81
N SER A 78 11.33 -4.47 9.29
CA SER A 78 12.36 -4.27 8.25
C SER A 78 11.85 -3.68 6.94
N GLN A 79 10.64 -4.05 6.50
CA GLN A 79 10.03 -3.47 5.30
C GLN A 79 9.56 -2.03 5.56
N ARG A 80 9.06 -1.78 6.76
CA ARG A 80 8.66 -0.44 7.20
C ARG A 80 9.85 0.51 7.23
N GLU A 81 10.95 0.09 7.85
CA GLU A 81 12.21 0.84 7.88
C GLU A 81 12.71 1.17 6.47
N GLU A 82 12.70 0.19 5.56
CA GLU A 82 13.12 0.40 4.18
C GLU A 82 12.21 1.39 3.43
N VAL A 83 10.88 1.37 3.67
CA VAL A 83 9.99 2.36 3.07
C VAL A 83 10.23 3.76 3.62
N LEU A 84 10.39 3.89 4.94
CA LEU A 84 10.69 5.18 5.57
C LEU A 84 12.04 5.73 5.07
N ARG A 85 13.06 4.87 5.00
CA ARG A 85 14.35 5.21 4.41
C ARG A 85 14.20 5.75 2.99
N ARG A 86 13.47 5.06 2.11
CA ARG A 86 13.20 5.51 0.73
C ARG A 86 12.47 6.85 0.70
N TYR A 87 11.50 7.02 1.59
CA TYR A 87 10.70 8.23 1.68
C TYR A 87 11.53 9.45 2.06
N GLU A 88 12.52 9.33 2.96
CA GLU A 88 13.42 10.44 3.30
C GLU A 88 14.15 11.00 2.08
N TYR A 89 14.64 10.13 1.18
CA TYR A 89 15.25 10.58 -0.07
C TYR A 89 14.25 11.24 -1.02
N VAL A 90 13.05 10.67 -1.18
CA VAL A 90 12.01 11.23 -2.05
C VAL A 90 11.52 12.58 -1.55
N LYS A 91 11.31 12.71 -0.24
CA LYS A 91 10.92 13.95 0.44
C LYS A 91 11.96 15.04 0.27
N ALA A 92 13.25 14.72 0.42
CA ALA A 92 14.33 15.66 0.16
C ALA A 92 14.36 16.11 -1.31
N ALA A 93 14.23 15.17 -2.26
CA ALA A 93 14.21 15.47 -3.68
C ALA A 93 13.02 16.36 -4.09
N GLN A 94 11.82 16.08 -3.58
CA GLN A 94 10.62 16.89 -3.81
C GLN A 94 10.78 18.32 -3.29
N LYS A 95 11.50 18.52 -2.18
CA LYS A 95 11.73 19.84 -1.60
C LYS A 95 12.66 20.71 -2.44
N GLU A 96 13.66 20.11 -3.08
CA GLU A 96 14.67 20.85 -3.86
C GLU A 96 14.28 21.00 -5.34
N TYR A 97 13.45 20.09 -5.85
CA TYR A 97 13.17 20.00 -7.27
C TYR A 97 11.67 19.94 -7.58
N PRO A 98 11.21 20.64 -8.64
CA PRO A 98 9.78 20.74 -8.96
C PRO A 98 9.17 19.47 -9.57
N TRP A 99 9.97 18.57 -10.14
CA TRP A 99 9.48 17.31 -10.74
C TRP A 99 10.56 16.21 -10.72
N PRO A 100 10.17 14.92 -10.81
CA PRO A 100 11.12 13.82 -10.88
C PRO A 100 12.11 13.95 -12.04
N GLN A 101 13.39 14.07 -11.72
CA GLN A 101 14.48 14.17 -12.69
C GLN A 101 15.56 13.11 -12.46
N ARG A 102 16.34 12.81 -13.51
CA ARG A 102 17.34 11.74 -13.48
C ARG A 102 18.76 12.21 -13.14
N VAL A 103 19.04 13.49 -13.32
CA VAL A 103 20.38 14.08 -13.24
C VAL A 103 20.41 15.10 -12.10
N GLY A 104 21.54 15.25 -11.42
CA GLY A 104 21.71 16.25 -10.36
C GLY A 104 21.18 15.80 -9.00
N LEU A 105 20.96 14.51 -8.80
CA LEU A 105 20.52 13.96 -7.52
C LEU A 105 21.69 13.52 -6.64
N GLU A 106 22.91 13.45 -7.18
CA GLU A 106 24.09 12.89 -6.53
C GLU A 106 24.41 13.62 -5.21
N GLU A 107 24.48 14.95 -5.24
CA GLU A 107 24.77 15.76 -4.06
C GLU A 107 23.67 15.65 -2.99
N LEU A 108 22.41 15.61 -3.43
CA LEU A 108 21.26 15.42 -2.55
C LEU A 108 21.31 14.06 -1.87
N ILE A 109 21.60 13.00 -2.63
CA ILE A 109 21.72 11.64 -2.13
C ILE A 109 22.80 11.57 -1.06
N VAL A 110 23.99 12.12 -1.31
CA VAL A 110 25.09 12.13 -0.33
C VAL A 110 24.67 12.88 0.94
N ARG A 111 24.01 14.04 0.80
CA ARG A 111 23.55 14.83 1.93
C ARG A 111 22.52 14.08 2.78
N VAL A 112 21.52 13.48 2.14
CA VAL A 112 20.49 12.70 2.84
C VAL A 112 21.12 11.48 3.50
N ALA A 113 21.99 10.75 2.80
CA ALA A 113 22.67 9.58 3.34
C ALA A 113 23.44 9.89 4.63
N ASN A 114 24.17 11.01 4.67
CA ASN A 114 24.87 11.47 5.86
C ASN A 114 23.90 11.89 6.99
N ASN A 115 22.73 12.43 6.65
CA ASN A 115 21.75 12.87 7.66
C ASN A 115 21.01 11.69 8.33
N ILE A 116 20.83 10.59 7.61
CA ILE A 116 20.11 9.40 8.11
C ILE A 116 21.06 8.23 8.42
N ASP A 117 22.38 8.46 8.41
CA ASP A 117 23.44 7.46 8.59
C ASP A 117 23.27 6.21 7.71
N ASP A 118 22.86 6.41 6.44
CA ASP A 118 22.63 5.31 5.50
C ASP A 118 23.92 4.86 4.81
N CYS A 119 24.39 3.68 5.20
CA CYS A 119 25.58 3.02 4.63
C CYS A 119 25.39 2.54 3.17
N SER A 120 24.17 2.52 2.63
CA SER A 120 23.88 1.98 1.30
C SER A 120 22.94 2.89 0.49
N PRO A 121 23.36 4.13 0.18
CA PRO A 121 22.51 5.10 -0.50
C PRO A 121 22.09 4.63 -1.90
N PRO A 122 20.92 5.07 -2.40
CA PRO A 122 20.46 4.76 -3.75
C PRO A 122 21.32 5.44 -4.83
N SER A 123 21.27 4.91 -6.05
CA SER A 123 21.73 5.67 -7.23
C SER A 123 20.72 6.76 -7.63
N SER A 124 21.16 7.78 -8.37
CA SER A 124 20.28 8.81 -8.96
C SER A 124 19.11 8.20 -9.75
N LEU A 125 19.38 7.13 -10.52
CA LEU A 125 18.34 6.41 -11.26
C LEU A 125 17.34 5.70 -10.33
N THR A 126 17.81 5.14 -9.23
CA THR A 126 16.98 4.48 -8.23
C THR A 126 16.06 5.48 -7.54
N LEU A 127 16.61 6.61 -7.07
CA LEU A 127 15.83 7.67 -6.46
C LEU A 127 14.80 8.26 -7.42
N TYR A 128 15.19 8.53 -8.67
CA TYR A 128 14.26 8.95 -9.72
C TYR A 128 13.08 7.98 -9.88
N ARG A 129 13.34 6.67 -9.89
CA ARG A 129 12.27 5.65 -10.02
C ARG A 129 11.34 5.65 -8.81
N TRP A 130 11.88 5.75 -7.60
CA TRP A 130 11.09 5.84 -6.38
C TRP A 130 10.20 7.09 -6.38
N TRP A 131 10.78 8.24 -6.67
CA TRP A 131 10.05 9.50 -6.69
C TRP A 131 8.96 9.51 -7.76
N LYS A 132 9.28 9.06 -8.99
CA LYS A 132 8.28 8.92 -10.05
C LYS A 132 7.13 8.00 -9.64
N LYS A 133 7.42 6.83 -9.06
CA LYS A 133 6.40 5.88 -8.61
C LYS A 133 5.52 6.46 -7.50
N TRP A 134 6.12 7.25 -6.60
CA TRP A 134 5.40 7.93 -5.53
C TRP A 134 4.48 9.04 -6.07
N GLU A 135 4.94 9.86 -7.01
CA GLU A 135 4.10 10.84 -7.72
C GLU A 135 2.94 10.18 -8.46
N GLU A 136 3.22 9.13 -9.26
CA GLU A 136 2.20 8.39 -10.03
C GLU A 136 1.16 7.69 -9.13
N SER A 137 1.51 7.39 -7.87
CA SER A 137 0.59 6.80 -6.89
C SER A 137 -0.31 7.83 -6.19
N GLY A 138 -0.17 9.12 -6.47
CA GLY A 138 -0.84 10.17 -5.70
C GLY A 138 -0.26 10.29 -4.28
N HIS A 139 1.07 10.21 -4.17
CA HIS A 139 1.83 10.41 -2.94
C HIS A 139 1.61 9.35 -1.84
N GLN A 140 1.30 8.11 -2.23
CA GLN A 140 1.10 7.01 -1.29
C GLN A 140 2.44 6.37 -0.87
N LEU A 141 2.68 6.20 0.43
CA LEU A 141 3.91 5.59 0.96
C LEU A 141 4.09 4.12 0.54
N ASN A 142 2.99 3.38 0.40
CA ASN A 142 2.98 1.97 -0.02
C ASN A 142 3.59 1.75 -1.43
N SER A 143 3.70 2.83 -2.23
CA SER A 143 4.31 2.80 -3.56
C SER A 143 5.82 2.59 -3.45
N LEU A 144 6.43 3.03 -2.35
CA LEU A 144 7.86 2.89 -2.08
C LEU A 144 8.22 1.50 -1.53
N GLU A 145 7.24 0.66 -1.22
CA GLU A 145 7.48 -0.72 -0.83
C GLU A 145 8.22 -1.49 -1.93
N ASN A 146 9.09 -2.40 -1.48
CA ASN A 146 9.77 -3.34 -2.34
C ASN A 146 8.81 -4.46 -2.76
N LYS A 147 7.77 -4.11 -3.52
CA LYS A 147 6.93 -5.10 -4.19
C LYS A 147 7.73 -5.60 -5.38
N HIS A 148 8.16 -6.86 -5.32
CA HIS A 148 8.51 -7.56 -6.54
C HIS A 148 7.29 -7.47 -7.45
N ASP A 149 7.44 -6.81 -8.60
CA ASP A 149 6.46 -6.94 -9.67
C ASP A 149 6.29 -8.44 -9.88
N GLY A 150 5.09 -8.95 -9.60
CA GLY A 150 4.78 -10.35 -9.82
C GLY A 150 5.20 -10.75 -11.23
N LYS A 151 5.64 -12.00 -11.43
CA LYS A 151 6.20 -12.48 -12.71
C LYS A 151 5.47 -11.82 -13.89
N LYS A 152 6.20 -11.13 -14.78
CA LYS A 152 5.63 -10.42 -15.92
C LYS A 152 4.60 -11.32 -16.63
N GLY A 153 3.34 -10.88 -16.70
CA GLY A 153 2.23 -11.67 -17.23
C GLY A 153 1.31 -12.34 -16.19
N TYR A 154 1.68 -12.35 -14.91
CA TYR A 154 0.86 -12.93 -13.83
C TYR A 154 -0.49 -12.22 -13.66
N ARG A 155 -0.55 -10.90 -13.88
CA ARG A 155 -1.82 -10.16 -13.86
C ARG A 155 -2.77 -10.60 -14.98
N LYS A 156 -2.26 -10.68 -16.21
CA LYS A 156 -3.03 -11.18 -17.37
C LYS A 156 -3.42 -12.65 -17.20
N TYR A 157 -2.50 -13.47 -16.67
CA TYR A 157 -2.76 -14.85 -16.27
C TYR A 157 -3.91 -14.94 -15.25
N LYS A 158 -3.89 -14.10 -14.21
CA LYS A 158 -4.91 -14.06 -13.16
C LYS A 158 -6.26 -13.57 -13.68
N GLU A 159 -6.29 -12.58 -14.57
CA GLU A 159 -7.52 -12.10 -15.20
C GLU A 159 -8.14 -13.21 -16.08
N THR A 160 -7.39 -13.74 -17.06
CA THR A 160 -7.90 -14.77 -17.98
C THR A 160 -8.28 -16.08 -17.28
N ILE A 161 -7.45 -16.57 -16.35
CA ILE A 161 -7.80 -17.78 -15.58
C ILE A 161 -8.88 -17.49 -14.55
N GLY A 162 -8.90 -16.28 -13.99
CA GLY A 162 -9.90 -15.85 -13.03
C GLY A 162 -11.30 -15.97 -13.62
N ASP A 163 -11.51 -15.48 -14.84
CA ASP A 163 -12.80 -15.57 -15.52
C ASP A 163 -13.24 -17.02 -15.74
N ILE A 164 -12.36 -17.85 -16.32
CA ILE A 164 -12.61 -19.30 -16.53
C ILE A 164 -12.88 -20.00 -15.18
N PHE A 165 -12.17 -19.63 -14.13
CA PHE A 165 -12.34 -20.19 -12.79
C PHE A 165 -13.70 -19.83 -12.20
N TYR A 166 -14.12 -18.56 -12.28
CA TYR A 166 -15.43 -18.14 -11.76
C TYR A 166 -16.58 -18.81 -12.51
N GLU A 167 -16.48 -18.95 -13.84
CA GLU A 167 -17.45 -19.72 -14.62
C GLU A 167 -17.56 -21.17 -14.11
N VAL A 168 -16.43 -21.87 -13.97
CA VAL A 168 -16.40 -23.25 -13.49
C VAL A 168 -16.96 -23.37 -12.08
N VAL A 169 -16.60 -22.45 -11.17
CA VAL A 169 -17.11 -22.45 -9.80
C VAL A 169 -18.62 -22.20 -9.77
N ASN A 170 -19.13 -21.26 -10.57
CA ASN A 170 -20.56 -20.99 -10.66
C ASN A 170 -21.34 -22.19 -11.19
N GLU A 171 -20.82 -22.87 -12.22
CA GLU A 171 -21.48 -24.00 -12.87
C GLU A 171 -21.40 -25.32 -12.09
N ILE A 172 -20.34 -25.54 -11.31
CA ILE A 172 -20.07 -26.84 -10.66
C ILE A 172 -20.26 -26.75 -9.15
N TYR A 173 -19.65 -25.75 -8.52
CA TYR A 173 -19.56 -25.68 -7.06
C TYR A 173 -20.74 -24.93 -6.42
N LEU A 174 -21.20 -23.85 -7.05
CA LEU A 174 -22.27 -22.98 -6.54
C LEU A 174 -23.67 -23.42 -7.00
N THR A 175 -23.82 -24.65 -7.46
CA THR A 175 -25.12 -25.27 -7.76
C THR A 175 -25.74 -25.89 -6.50
N LYS A 176 -27.06 -26.17 -6.53
CA LYS A 176 -27.76 -26.81 -5.40
C LYS A 176 -27.19 -28.20 -5.06
N GLU A 177 -26.63 -28.89 -6.04
CA GLU A 177 -26.01 -30.21 -5.91
C GLU A 177 -24.58 -30.13 -5.34
N ARG A 178 -23.94 -28.94 -5.37
CA ARG A 178 -22.60 -28.64 -4.84
C ARG A 178 -21.58 -29.74 -5.16
N GLN A 179 -21.24 -29.89 -6.44
CA GLN A 179 -20.25 -30.86 -6.87
C GLN A 179 -18.88 -30.58 -6.23
N SER A 180 -18.05 -31.63 -6.14
CA SER A 180 -16.81 -31.58 -5.34
C SER A 180 -15.79 -30.56 -5.87
N LYS A 181 -14.94 -30.02 -4.97
CA LYS A 181 -13.78 -29.19 -5.37
C LYS A 181 -12.85 -29.89 -6.37
N GLN A 182 -12.85 -31.22 -6.39
CA GLN A 182 -12.06 -32.01 -7.32
C GLN A 182 -12.61 -31.92 -8.75
N GLU A 183 -13.93 -31.85 -8.89
CA GLU A 183 -14.61 -31.68 -10.18
C GLU A 183 -14.36 -30.28 -10.76
N VAL A 184 -14.39 -29.25 -9.89
CA VAL A 184 -13.99 -27.87 -10.21
C VAL A 184 -12.56 -27.86 -10.79
N TYR A 185 -11.62 -28.55 -10.14
CA TYR A 185 -10.24 -28.62 -10.60
C TYR A 185 -10.10 -29.28 -11.98
N PHE A 186 -10.76 -30.43 -12.20
CA PHE A 186 -10.68 -31.12 -13.49
C PHE A 186 -11.32 -30.32 -14.62
N SER A 187 -12.48 -29.73 -14.38
CA SER A 187 -13.17 -28.87 -15.35
C SER A 187 -12.34 -27.63 -15.70
N LEU A 188 -11.73 -26.98 -14.70
CA LEU A 188 -10.84 -25.84 -14.89
C LEU A 188 -9.65 -26.18 -15.80
N ILE A 189 -8.97 -27.29 -15.55
CA ILE A 189 -7.83 -27.71 -16.38
C ILE A 189 -8.27 -28.00 -17.82
N SER A 190 -9.41 -28.69 -18.00
CA SER A 190 -9.94 -28.96 -19.34
C SER A 190 -10.26 -27.67 -20.09
N ARG A 191 -10.87 -26.67 -19.44
CA ARG A 191 -11.17 -25.37 -20.07
C ARG A 191 -9.92 -24.58 -20.39
N ILE A 192 -8.93 -24.54 -19.51
CA ILE A 192 -7.64 -23.87 -19.79
C ILE A 192 -6.93 -24.53 -20.98
N LYS A 193 -6.92 -25.87 -21.06
CA LYS A 193 -6.36 -26.60 -22.21
C LYS A 193 -7.10 -26.28 -23.52
N HIS A 194 -8.43 -26.24 -23.47
CA HIS A 194 -9.24 -25.88 -24.63
C HIS A 194 -8.98 -24.44 -25.08
N TYR A 195 -8.97 -23.50 -24.14
CA TYR A 195 -8.65 -22.09 -24.38
C TYR A 195 -7.27 -21.92 -25.01
N ASN A 196 -6.25 -22.60 -24.47
CA ASN A 196 -4.90 -22.63 -25.02
C ASN A 196 -4.87 -23.12 -26.47
N HIS A 197 -5.61 -24.18 -26.77
CA HIS A 197 -5.71 -24.74 -28.12
C HIS A 197 -6.36 -23.75 -29.10
N VAL A 198 -7.51 -23.16 -28.74
CA VAL A 198 -8.26 -22.23 -29.59
C VAL A 198 -7.51 -20.93 -29.82
N MET A 199 -6.96 -20.35 -28.77
CA MET A 199 -6.26 -19.06 -28.82
C MET A 199 -4.78 -19.19 -29.20
N LYS A 200 -4.28 -20.42 -29.42
CA LYS A 200 -2.85 -20.72 -29.64
C LYS A 200 -1.96 -20.12 -28.55
N THR A 201 -2.39 -20.22 -27.29
CA THR A 201 -1.66 -19.73 -26.11
C THR A 201 -1.11 -20.88 -25.28
N THR A 202 -0.17 -20.59 -24.38
CA THR A 202 0.51 -21.59 -23.53
C THR A 202 0.37 -21.24 -22.05
N ILE A 203 -0.86 -20.96 -21.61
CA ILE A 203 -1.15 -20.62 -20.22
C ILE A 203 -0.97 -21.87 -19.34
N GLU A 204 -0.14 -21.78 -18.30
CA GLU A 204 0.09 -22.87 -17.35
C GLU A 204 -1.16 -23.14 -16.49
N SER A 205 -1.50 -24.43 -16.31
CA SER A 205 -2.61 -24.81 -15.44
C SER A 205 -2.24 -24.61 -13.96
N PRO A 206 -3.18 -24.11 -13.12
CA PRO A 206 -2.93 -23.96 -11.69
C PRO A 206 -2.83 -25.32 -10.99
N SER A 207 -2.11 -25.38 -9.88
CA SER A 207 -2.05 -26.58 -9.04
C SER A 207 -3.35 -26.79 -8.25
N ARG A 208 -3.66 -28.03 -7.85
CA ARG A 208 -4.82 -28.34 -6.99
C ARG A 208 -4.88 -27.46 -5.74
N ALA A 209 -3.75 -27.28 -5.08
CA ALA A 209 -3.65 -26.44 -3.89
C ALA A 209 -4.00 -24.97 -4.16
N THR A 210 -3.69 -24.46 -5.36
CA THR A 210 -4.05 -23.09 -5.77
C THR A 210 -5.55 -22.95 -5.95
N VAL A 211 -6.22 -23.95 -6.53
CA VAL A 211 -7.67 -23.97 -6.76
C VAL A 211 -8.47 -24.09 -5.45
N TYR A 212 -7.89 -24.70 -4.41
CA TYR A 212 -8.58 -24.98 -3.15
C TYR A 212 -8.45 -23.88 -2.09
N ARG A 213 -7.51 -22.96 -2.28
CA ARG A 213 -7.27 -21.79 -1.42
C ARG A 213 -8.25 -20.68 -1.76
#